data_AF-A0A3R7UQS3-F1
#
_entry.id   AF-A0A3R7UQS3-F1
#
_cell.length_a   1.000
_cell.length_b   1.000
_cell.length_c   1.000
_cell.angle_alpha   90.00
_cell.angle_beta   90.00
_cell.angle_gamma   90.00
#
_symmetry.space_group_name_H-M   'P 1'
#
loop_
_entity.id
_entity.type
_entity.pdbx_description
1 polymer ?
#
loop_
_entity_poly.entity_id
_entity_poly.type
_entity_poly.pdbx_seq_one_letter_code
_entity_poly.pdbx_strand_id
1 'polypeptide(L)'
;MALPVLESNRYKCKLPVSKIEVEYRPFLVKEQKFLLTALESEETQQVNNSVLDLIKSCLFTELDANSLPIADVEYLFLQLRIKSVGETSDIQIPCSNCEELNPLTIELENVNLANVELPNSEIKLREDIVVNLQHPSLKDVPVGITKQEDMKVDDIFGMIRNCVSSVTYKDEVMTKDDFSDSELQDFLEQFTNDEFAKLQSFLVEAPRLVYPLSFTCKKCEHVNEKELVGIQDFFG
;
A
#
# COMPACT_ATOMS: atom_id res chain seq x y z
N MET A 1 43.06 -9.30 -4.19
CA MET A 1 42.24 -10.29 -4.93
C MET A 1 40.79 -9.85 -4.81
N ALA A 2 40.05 -9.79 -5.91
CA ALA A 2 38.64 -9.44 -5.88
C ALA A 2 37.83 -10.63 -5.34
N LEU A 3 36.80 -10.34 -4.54
CA LEU A 3 35.87 -11.37 -4.06
C LEU A 3 35.04 -11.92 -5.23
N PRO A 4 34.60 -13.20 -5.16
CA PRO A 4 33.75 -13.79 -6.20
C PRO A 4 32.37 -13.13 -6.25
N VAL A 5 31.80 -13.03 -7.46
CA VAL A 5 30.41 -12.61 -7.65
C VAL A 5 29.50 -13.80 -7.35
N LEU A 6 28.52 -13.61 -6.48
CA LEU A 6 27.54 -14.65 -6.13
C LEU A 6 26.32 -14.54 -7.05
N GLU A 7 25.89 -15.66 -7.62
CA GLU A 7 24.63 -15.73 -8.37
C GLU A 7 23.45 -15.88 -7.42
N SER A 8 22.33 -15.22 -7.73
CA SER A 8 21.10 -15.27 -6.94
C SER A 8 20.04 -16.12 -7.63
N ASN A 9 19.34 -16.94 -6.85
CA ASN A 9 18.15 -17.65 -7.32
C ASN A 9 17.07 -16.66 -7.77
N ARG A 10 16.29 -17.09 -8.77
CA ARG A 10 15.14 -16.33 -9.29
C ARG A 10 13.85 -17.01 -8.89
N TYR A 11 12.86 -16.19 -8.55
CA TYR A 11 11.53 -16.60 -8.13
C TYR A 11 10.50 -15.86 -8.97
N LYS A 12 9.28 -16.38 -8.99
CA LYS A 12 8.15 -15.78 -9.68
C LYS A 12 6.96 -15.69 -8.74
N CYS A 13 6.22 -14.60 -8.82
CA CYS A 13 4.90 -14.48 -8.19
C CYS A 13 3.94 -13.75 -9.13
N LYS A 14 2.64 -13.90 -8.86
CA LYS A 14 1.59 -13.20 -9.59
C LYS A 14 0.98 -12.16 -8.67
N LEU A 15 0.94 -10.90 -9.12
CA LEU A 15 0.43 -9.79 -8.33
C LEU A 15 -1.08 -9.94 -8.09
N PRO A 16 -1.56 -9.74 -6.85
CA PRO A 16 -2.95 -10.03 -6.48
C PRO A 16 -3.98 -9.11 -7.16
N VAL A 17 -3.67 -7.85 -7.41
CA VAL A 17 -4.58 -6.85 -7.99
C VAL A 17 -4.43 -6.80 -9.50
N SER A 18 -3.25 -6.41 -9.99
CA SER A 18 -2.98 -6.26 -11.44
C SER A 18 -2.90 -7.58 -12.21
N LYS A 19 -2.76 -8.72 -11.51
CA LYS A 19 -2.59 -10.07 -12.09
C LYS A 19 -1.35 -10.23 -12.96
N ILE A 20 -0.41 -9.29 -12.90
CA ILE A 20 0.86 -9.33 -13.63
C ILE A 20 1.76 -10.40 -13.00
N GLU A 21 2.43 -11.21 -13.83
CA GLU A 21 3.49 -12.10 -13.36
C GLU A 21 4.82 -11.36 -13.31
N VAL A 22 5.52 -11.47 -12.18
CA VAL A 22 6.80 -10.81 -11.95
C VAL A 22 7.88 -11.82 -11.58
N GLU A 23 9.08 -11.63 -12.13
CA GLU A 23 10.27 -12.41 -11.80
C GLU A 23 11.22 -11.55 -10.96
N TYR A 24 11.67 -12.09 -9.84
CA TYR A 24 12.46 -11.36 -8.84
C TYR A 24 13.55 -12.23 -8.21
N ARG A 25 14.51 -11.60 -7.54
CA ARG A 25 15.52 -12.27 -6.69
C ARG A 25 15.41 -11.79 -5.23
N PRO A 26 15.90 -12.56 -4.26
CA PRO A 26 16.10 -12.07 -2.90
C PRO A 26 16.99 -10.80 -2.91
N PHE A 27 16.65 -9.84 -2.05
CA PHE A 27 17.51 -8.70 -1.77
C PHE A 27 18.79 -9.12 -1.03
N LEU A 28 19.85 -8.37 -1.27
CA LEU A 28 21.18 -8.55 -0.68
C LEU A 28 21.30 -7.79 0.65
N VAL A 29 22.31 -8.14 1.46
CA VAL A 29 22.58 -7.47 2.74
C VAL A 29 22.75 -5.95 2.59
N LYS A 30 23.35 -5.48 1.49
CA LYS A 30 23.50 -4.04 1.21
C LYS A 30 22.15 -3.33 1.02
N GLU A 31 21.18 -4.01 0.41
CA GLU A 31 19.84 -3.51 0.10
C GLU A 31 18.97 -3.56 1.38
N GLN A 32 19.11 -4.63 2.18
CA GLN A 32 18.50 -4.73 3.50
C GLN A 32 18.97 -3.59 4.42
N LYS A 33 20.27 -3.28 4.43
CA LYS A 33 20.80 -2.20 5.26
C LYS A 33 20.16 -0.85 4.92
N PHE A 34 19.96 -0.58 3.64
CA PHE A 34 19.30 0.66 3.19
C PHE A 34 17.86 0.75 3.71
N LEU A 35 17.10 -0.35 3.62
CA LEU A 35 15.75 -0.43 4.17
C LEU A 35 15.74 -0.20 5.69
N LEU A 36 16.65 -0.83 6.45
CA LEU A 36 16.73 -0.66 7.90
C LEU A 36 17.01 0.80 8.30
N THR A 37 17.93 1.46 7.60
CA THR A 37 18.21 2.90 7.84
C THR A 37 17.00 3.79 7.51
N ALA A 38 16.19 3.42 6.51
CA ALA A 38 14.96 4.15 6.22
C ALA A 38 13.92 3.96 7.33
N LEU A 39 13.79 2.76 7.89
CA LEU A 39 12.89 2.48 9.02
C LEU A 39 13.28 3.26 10.29
N GLU A 40 14.57 3.53 10.49
CA GLU A 40 15.07 4.36 11.61
C GLU A 40 14.70 5.85 11.47
N SER A 41 14.35 6.33 10.28
CA SER A 41 14.10 7.76 10.04
C SER A 41 12.74 8.25 10.56
N GLU A 42 11.83 7.34 10.93
CA GLU A 42 10.42 7.60 11.28
C GLU A 42 9.60 8.34 10.18
N GLU A 43 10.20 8.66 9.04
CA GLU A 43 9.55 9.35 7.92
C GLU A 43 8.91 8.35 6.95
N THR A 44 7.58 8.29 6.94
CA THR A 44 6.78 7.36 6.10
C THR A 44 7.15 7.42 4.62
N GLN A 45 7.40 8.61 4.06
CA GLN A 45 7.78 8.75 2.65
C GLN A 45 9.15 8.15 2.35
N GLN A 46 10.11 8.29 3.27
CA GLN A 46 11.44 7.72 3.09
C GLN A 46 11.38 6.19 3.11
N VAL A 47 10.56 5.61 3.99
CA VAL A 47 10.29 4.16 4.02
C VAL A 47 9.67 3.71 2.70
N ASN A 48 8.60 4.37 2.25
CA ASN A 48 7.90 4.03 1.01
C ASN A 48 8.82 4.09 -0.22
N ASN A 49 9.61 5.16 -0.35
CA ASN A 49 10.59 5.28 -1.43
C ASN A 49 11.65 4.18 -1.36
N SER A 50 12.11 3.84 -0.16
CA SER A 50 13.12 2.79 0.03
C SER A 50 12.58 1.40 -0.33
N VAL A 51 11.31 1.13 -0.05
CA VAL A 51 10.62 -0.09 -0.51
C VAL A 51 10.53 -0.12 -2.04
N LEU A 52 10.11 0.98 -2.68
CA LEU A 52 10.02 1.06 -4.14
C LEU A 52 11.39 0.83 -4.81
N ASP A 53 12.46 1.41 -4.27
CA ASP A 53 13.80 1.27 -4.80
C ASP A 53 14.36 -0.15 -4.57
N LEU A 54 14.07 -0.75 -3.42
CA LEU A 54 14.38 -2.14 -3.14
C LEU A 54 13.72 -3.06 -4.16
N ILE A 55 12.41 -2.91 -4.38
CA ILE A 55 11.64 -3.71 -5.34
C ILE A 55 12.27 -3.56 -6.73
N LYS A 56 12.46 -2.33 -7.22
CA LYS A 56 13.05 -2.08 -8.55
C LYS A 56 14.42 -2.75 -8.72
N SER A 57 15.25 -2.73 -7.67
CA SER A 57 16.59 -3.36 -7.72
C SER A 57 16.57 -4.90 -7.75
N CYS A 58 15.45 -5.50 -7.34
CA CYS A 58 15.28 -6.94 -7.21
C CYS A 58 14.43 -7.57 -8.32
N LEU A 59 13.74 -6.75 -9.13
CA LEU A 59 12.93 -7.21 -10.26
C LEU A 59 13.78 -7.46 -11.52
N PHE A 60 13.45 -8.51 -12.25
CA PHE A 60 13.94 -8.76 -13.61
C PHE A 60 12.90 -8.35 -14.68
N THR A 61 11.63 -8.31 -14.30
CA THR A 61 10.55 -7.84 -15.17
C THR A 61 10.59 -6.32 -15.29
N GLU A 62 10.54 -5.79 -16.52
CA GLU A 62 10.36 -4.35 -16.74
C GLU A 62 8.96 -3.94 -16.31
N LEU A 63 8.88 -3.31 -15.14
CA LEU A 63 7.63 -2.86 -14.54
C LEU A 63 7.88 -1.61 -13.71
N ASP A 64 7.00 -0.61 -13.86
CA ASP A 64 7.06 0.59 -13.03
C ASP A 64 6.35 0.36 -11.69
N ALA A 65 7.13 -0.02 -10.67
CA ALA A 65 6.65 -0.21 -9.31
C ALA A 65 5.97 1.04 -8.72
N ASN A 66 6.24 2.23 -9.27
CA ASN A 66 5.62 3.48 -8.80
C ASN A 66 4.15 3.61 -9.23
N SER A 67 3.73 2.87 -10.25
CA SER A 67 2.36 2.91 -10.80
C SER A 67 1.49 1.77 -10.29
N LEU A 68 2.09 0.82 -9.56
CA LEU A 68 1.37 -0.33 -9.05
C LEU A 68 0.43 0.07 -7.91
N PRO A 69 -0.73 -0.60 -7.80
CA PRO A 69 -1.59 -0.51 -6.63
C PRO A 69 -0.80 -0.80 -5.36
N ILE A 70 -1.08 -0.09 -4.26
CA ILE A 70 -0.40 -0.28 -2.97
C ILE A 70 -0.33 -1.76 -2.60
N ALA A 71 -1.45 -2.49 -2.60
CA ALA A 71 -1.48 -3.90 -2.23
C ALA A 71 -0.56 -4.81 -3.08
N ASP A 72 -0.35 -4.48 -4.36
CA ASP A 72 0.59 -5.22 -5.22
C ASP A 72 2.05 -4.95 -4.83
N VAL A 73 2.37 -3.69 -4.52
CA VAL A 73 3.70 -3.28 -4.03
C VAL A 73 4.01 -3.96 -2.70
N GLU A 74 3.07 -3.92 -1.76
CA GLU A 74 3.20 -4.55 -0.45
C GLU A 74 3.34 -6.07 -0.57
N TYR A 75 2.55 -6.69 -1.46
CA TYR A 75 2.61 -8.13 -1.68
C TYR A 75 3.97 -8.53 -2.23
N LEU A 76 4.44 -7.84 -3.27
CA LEU A 76 5.74 -8.10 -3.87
C LEU A 76 6.88 -7.94 -2.87
N PHE A 77 6.79 -6.92 -2.02
CA PHE A 77 7.74 -6.71 -0.95
C PHE A 77 7.72 -7.81 0.11
N LEU A 78 6.55 -8.30 0.52
CA LEU A 78 6.44 -9.46 1.41
C LEU A 78 7.07 -10.72 0.77
N GLN A 79 6.80 -10.97 -0.52
CA GLN A 79 7.39 -12.09 -1.26
C GLN A 79 8.93 -11.99 -1.33
N LEU A 80 9.46 -10.78 -1.49
CA LEU A 80 10.90 -10.51 -1.42
C LEU A 80 11.45 -10.79 -0.02
N ARG A 81 10.79 -10.26 1.03
CA ARG A 81 11.20 -10.46 2.43
C ARG A 81 11.23 -11.93 2.81
N ILE A 82 10.20 -12.68 2.43
CA ILE A 82 10.10 -14.12 2.71
C ILE A 82 11.31 -14.87 2.16
N LYS A 83 11.70 -14.61 0.90
CA LYS A 83 12.82 -15.30 0.25
C LYS A 83 14.20 -14.78 0.64
N SER A 84 14.27 -13.60 1.26
CA SER A 84 15.53 -12.99 1.72
C SER A 84 15.86 -13.24 3.18
N VAL A 85 14.87 -13.18 4.06
CA VAL A 85 15.06 -13.16 5.53
C VAL A 85 14.40 -14.38 6.16
N GLY A 86 13.15 -14.67 5.81
CA GLY A 86 12.40 -15.79 6.34
C GLY A 86 10.89 -15.55 6.32
N GLU A 87 10.14 -16.62 6.57
CA GLU A 87 8.67 -16.67 6.52
C GLU A 87 8.00 -16.08 7.77
N THR A 88 8.75 -15.78 8.83
CA THR A 88 8.21 -15.23 10.08
C THR A 88 8.76 -13.83 10.38
N SER A 89 8.00 -13.07 11.16
CA SER A 89 8.43 -11.77 11.71
C SER A 89 8.07 -11.67 13.18
N ASP A 90 9.01 -11.17 13.99
CA ASP A 90 8.77 -10.82 15.37
C ASP A 90 8.33 -9.36 15.46
N ILE A 91 7.22 -9.09 16.15
CA ILE A 91 6.60 -7.78 16.28
C ILE A 91 6.22 -7.50 17.74
N GLN A 92 6.07 -6.22 18.10
CA GLN A 92 5.61 -5.81 19.42
C GLN A 92 4.29 -5.04 19.33
N ILE A 93 3.23 -5.61 19.90
CA ILE A 93 1.89 -5.02 19.78
C ILE A 93 1.40 -4.54 21.15
N PRO A 94 0.99 -3.27 21.27
CA PRO A 94 0.41 -2.75 22.51
C PRO A 94 -0.96 -3.39 22.76
N CYS A 95 -1.26 -3.74 24.01
CA CYS A 95 -2.59 -4.16 24.42
C CYS A 95 -3.59 -2.99 24.31
N SER A 96 -4.79 -3.24 23.81
CA SER A 96 -5.87 -2.24 23.72
C SER A 96 -6.35 -1.70 25.06
N ASN A 97 -6.17 -2.45 26.16
CA ASN A 97 -6.68 -2.09 27.48
C ASN A 97 -5.62 -1.47 28.41
N CYS A 98 -4.36 -1.93 28.36
CA CYS A 98 -3.32 -1.49 29.29
C CYS A 98 -2.03 -1.00 28.62
N GLU A 99 -2.02 -0.88 27.29
CA GLU A 99 -0.92 -0.37 26.45
C GLU A 99 0.40 -1.17 26.55
N GLU A 100 0.45 -2.23 27.36
CA GLU A 100 1.63 -3.08 27.49
C GLU A 100 1.99 -3.74 26.16
N LEU A 101 3.27 -3.69 25.79
CA LEU A 101 3.78 -4.31 24.56
C LEU A 101 3.89 -5.83 24.70
N ASN A 102 3.28 -6.55 23.76
CA ASN A 102 3.28 -8.01 23.71
C ASN A 102 4.14 -8.48 22.53
N PRO A 103 5.23 -9.23 22.77
CA PRO A 103 6.03 -9.81 21.70
C PRO A 103 5.27 -10.97 21.06
N LEU A 104 5.15 -10.95 19.73
CA LEU A 104 4.45 -11.97 18.96
C LEU A 104 5.27 -12.32 17.72
N THR A 105 5.23 -13.58 17.31
CA THR A 105 5.80 -14.03 16.04
C THR A 105 4.66 -14.32 15.08
N ILE A 106 4.66 -13.67 13.92
CA ILE A 106 3.66 -13.85 12.86
C ILE A 106 4.26 -14.57 11.66
N GLU A 107 3.42 -15.32 10.95
CA GLU A 107 3.77 -16.01 9.71
C GLU A 107 3.37 -15.15 8.51
N LEU A 108 4.33 -14.62 7.77
CA LEU A 108 4.11 -13.71 6.65
C LEU A 108 3.36 -14.37 5.48
N GLU A 109 3.34 -15.71 5.41
CA GLU A 109 2.54 -16.46 4.43
C GLU A 109 1.03 -16.41 4.69
N ASN A 110 0.62 -16.15 5.93
CA ASN A 110 -0.80 -16.05 6.31
C ASN A 110 -1.38 -14.64 6.09
N VAL A 111 -0.62 -13.73 5.48
CA VAL A 111 -1.12 -12.43 5.05
C VAL A 111 -2.11 -12.63 3.90
N ASN A 112 -3.33 -12.11 4.06
CA ASN A 112 -4.41 -12.24 3.10
C ASN A 112 -4.70 -10.92 2.41
N LEU A 113 -5.32 -10.98 1.23
CA LEU A 113 -5.86 -9.80 0.57
C LEU A 113 -7.31 -9.61 1.04
N ALA A 114 -7.60 -8.51 1.73
CA ALA A 114 -8.95 -8.03 1.92
C ALA A 114 -9.44 -7.30 0.67
N ASN A 115 -10.75 -7.28 0.45
CA ASN A 115 -11.39 -6.68 -0.73
C ASN A 115 -10.85 -7.25 -2.05
N VAL A 116 -10.95 -8.58 -2.21
CA VAL A 116 -10.47 -9.30 -3.40
C VAL A 116 -11.23 -8.87 -4.66
N GLU A 117 -12.49 -8.48 -4.51
CA GLU A 117 -13.28 -7.88 -5.58
C GLU A 117 -12.89 -6.42 -5.74
N LEU A 118 -12.32 -6.08 -6.91
CA LEU A 118 -11.90 -4.72 -7.19
C LEU A 118 -13.15 -3.83 -7.30
N PRO A 119 -13.20 -2.68 -6.59
CA PRO A 119 -14.28 -1.73 -6.77
C PRO A 119 -14.30 -1.23 -8.21
N ASN A 120 -15.49 -0.88 -8.72
CA ASN A 120 -15.60 -0.33 -10.05
C ASN A 120 -14.84 1.00 -10.12
N SER A 121 -13.85 1.08 -10.99
CA SER A 121 -13.09 2.31 -11.25
C SER A 121 -13.93 3.40 -11.88
N GLU A 122 -15.05 3.07 -12.53
CA GLU A 122 -15.96 4.04 -13.13
C GLU A 122 -17.04 4.47 -12.14
N ILE A 123 -16.89 5.67 -11.58
CA ILE A 123 -17.80 6.24 -10.59
C ILE A 123 -18.77 7.20 -11.26
N LYS A 124 -20.01 6.75 -11.46
CA LYS A 124 -21.08 7.61 -11.94
C LYS A 124 -21.60 8.53 -10.83
N LEU A 125 -21.29 9.82 -10.94
CA LEU A 125 -21.71 10.83 -9.96
C LEU A 125 -23.11 11.35 -10.27
N ARG A 126 -23.33 11.73 -11.53
CA ARG A 126 -24.60 12.25 -12.09
C ARG A 126 -24.97 11.55 -13.40
N GLU A 127 -26.05 11.99 -14.04
CA GLU A 127 -26.38 11.52 -15.40
C GLU A 127 -25.32 11.89 -16.43
N ASP A 128 -24.71 13.06 -16.29
CA ASP A 128 -23.76 13.66 -17.23
C ASP A 128 -22.31 13.70 -16.75
N ILE A 129 -22.02 13.23 -15.53
CA ILE A 129 -20.67 13.20 -14.93
C ILE A 129 -20.30 11.79 -14.49
N VAL A 130 -19.18 11.31 -15.02
CA VAL A 130 -18.52 10.06 -14.62
C VAL A 130 -17.06 10.36 -14.32
N VAL A 131 -16.54 9.83 -13.21
CA VAL A 131 -15.14 9.96 -12.83
C VAL A 131 -14.51 8.58 -12.83
N ASN A 132 -13.41 8.41 -13.56
CA ASN A 132 -12.67 7.15 -13.59
C ASN A 132 -11.47 7.24 -12.65
N LEU A 133 -11.42 6.34 -11.67
CA LEU A 133 -10.37 6.27 -10.65
C LEU A 133 -9.42 5.10 -10.92
N GLN A 134 -8.13 5.36 -10.85
CA GLN A 134 -7.11 4.32 -10.70
C GLN A 134 -6.85 4.05 -9.21
N HIS A 135 -6.40 2.85 -8.88
CA HIS A 135 -5.99 2.56 -7.51
C HIS A 135 -4.79 3.42 -7.09
N PRO A 136 -4.74 3.85 -5.83
CA PRO A 136 -3.61 4.60 -5.31
C PRO A 136 -2.34 3.75 -5.40
N SER A 137 -1.24 4.41 -5.73
CA SER A 137 0.10 3.86 -5.63
C SER A 137 0.75 4.25 -4.31
N LEU A 138 1.89 3.63 -3.97
CA LEU A 138 2.62 3.96 -2.75
C LEU A 138 3.16 5.41 -2.74
N LYS A 139 3.26 6.06 -3.92
CA LYS A 139 3.62 7.49 -4.04
C LYS A 139 2.48 8.43 -3.70
N ASP A 140 1.23 7.97 -3.83
CA ASP A 140 0.04 8.77 -3.59
C ASP A 140 -0.32 8.83 -2.10
N VAL A 141 0.33 8.01 -1.27
CA VAL A 141 0.16 8.00 0.19
C VAL A 141 0.74 9.29 0.78
N PRO A 142 -0.08 10.13 1.46
CA PRO A 142 0.40 11.37 2.05
C PRO A 142 1.42 11.15 3.18
N VAL A 143 2.24 12.18 3.44
CA VAL A 143 3.26 12.15 4.51
C VAL A 143 2.59 11.95 5.87
N GLY A 144 3.11 11.00 6.66
CA GLY A 144 2.72 10.84 8.07
C GLY A 144 1.41 10.08 8.28
N ILE A 145 0.85 9.47 7.23
CA ILE A 145 -0.32 8.60 7.34
C ILE A 145 0.14 7.16 7.40
N THR A 146 -0.06 6.53 8.57
CA THR A 146 0.26 5.12 8.80
C THR A 146 -0.99 4.26 8.83
N LYS A 147 -2.18 4.85 9.09
CA LYS A 147 -3.49 4.18 9.09
C LYS A 147 -4.55 5.02 8.39
N GLN A 148 -5.57 4.36 7.83
CA GLN A 148 -6.73 5.03 7.23
C GLN A 148 -7.45 5.96 8.23
N GLU A 149 -7.47 5.59 9.52
CA GLU A 149 -8.14 6.35 10.59
C GLU A 149 -7.45 7.70 10.89
N ASP A 150 -6.18 7.84 10.52
CA ASP A 150 -5.39 9.06 10.72
C ASP A 150 -5.55 10.06 9.56
N MET A 151 -6.23 9.67 8.46
CA MET A 151 -6.41 10.53 7.30
C MET A 151 -7.36 11.68 7.60
N LYS A 152 -6.88 12.91 7.40
CA LYS A 152 -7.74 14.09 7.45
C LYS A 152 -8.53 14.21 6.15
N VAL A 153 -9.58 15.03 6.18
CA VAL A 153 -10.42 15.30 5.00
C VAL A 153 -9.57 15.79 3.82
N ASP A 154 -8.61 16.68 4.06
CA ASP A 154 -7.71 17.20 3.01
C ASP A 154 -6.81 16.11 2.41
N ASP A 155 -6.38 15.13 3.23
CA ASP A 155 -5.57 14.01 2.78
C ASP A 155 -6.35 13.08 1.87
N ILE A 156 -7.60 12.77 2.25
CA ILE A 156 -8.54 11.99 1.43
C ILE A 156 -8.79 12.71 0.10
N PHE A 157 -8.96 14.03 0.14
CA PHE A 157 -9.19 14.85 -1.05
C PHE A 157 -7.99 14.79 -2.01
N GLY A 158 -6.78 14.98 -1.48
CA GLY A 158 -5.55 14.86 -2.26
C GLY A 158 -5.37 13.46 -2.86
N MET A 159 -5.71 12.42 -2.11
CA MET A 159 -5.61 11.03 -2.57
C MET A 159 -6.60 10.73 -3.69
N ILE A 160 -7.87 11.15 -3.56
CA ILE A 160 -8.88 11.03 -4.62
C ILE A 160 -8.39 11.76 -5.88
N ARG A 161 -7.93 13.01 -5.75
CA ARG A 161 -7.40 13.80 -6.86
C ARG A 161 -6.28 13.05 -7.59
N ASN A 162 -5.33 12.47 -6.86
CA ASN A 162 -4.23 11.71 -7.45
C ASN A 162 -4.72 10.41 -8.13
N CYS A 163 -5.84 9.86 -7.68
CA CYS A 163 -6.47 8.68 -8.27
C CYS A 163 -7.35 9.00 -9.50
N VAL A 164 -7.73 10.25 -9.78
CA VAL A 164 -8.54 10.57 -10.97
C VAL A 164 -7.74 10.35 -12.24
N SER A 165 -8.11 9.35 -13.04
CA SER A 165 -7.48 9.06 -14.33
C SER A 165 -8.13 9.84 -15.48
N SER A 166 -9.46 9.95 -15.46
CA SER A 166 -10.23 10.74 -16.41
C SER A 166 -11.56 11.19 -15.82
N VAL A 167 -12.12 12.23 -16.41
CA VAL A 167 -13.47 12.73 -16.13
C VAL A 167 -14.23 12.73 -17.46
N THR A 168 -15.42 12.13 -17.46
CA THR A 168 -16.35 12.23 -18.58
C THR A 168 -17.45 13.21 -18.23
N TYR A 169 -17.63 14.24 -19.03
CA TYR A 169 -18.70 15.22 -18.91
C TYR A 169 -19.47 15.38 -20.22
N LYS A 170 -20.77 15.10 -20.24
CA LYS A 170 -21.64 15.26 -21.43
C LYS A 170 -21.02 14.68 -22.72
N ASP A 171 -20.51 13.45 -22.63
CA ASP A 171 -19.84 12.70 -23.71
C ASP A 171 -18.41 13.14 -24.07
N GLU A 172 -17.87 14.17 -23.43
CA GLU A 172 -16.47 14.56 -23.56
C GLU A 172 -15.63 13.88 -22.49
N VAL A 173 -14.55 13.20 -22.90
CA VAL A 173 -13.60 12.53 -22.00
C VAL A 173 -12.36 13.40 -21.87
N MET A 174 -12.05 13.83 -20.65
CA MET A 174 -10.86 14.58 -20.29
C MET A 174 -9.94 13.68 -19.46
N THR A 175 -8.69 13.51 -19.86
CA THR A 175 -7.68 12.79 -19.08
C THR A 175 -6.85 13.77 -18.23
N LYS A 176 -5.98 13.25 -17.36
CA LYS A 176 -5.09 14.09 -16.54
C LYS A 176 -4.24 15.10 -17.34
N ASP A 177 -4.00 14.87 -18.63
CA ASP A 177 -3.21 15.77 -19.47
C ASP A 177 -4.04 17.00 -19.94
N ASP A 178 -5.37 16.93 -19.82
CA ASP A 178 -6.31 17.95 -20.30
C ASP A 178 -6.65 19.02 -19.25
N PHE A 179 -6.23 18.84 -17.99
CA PHE A 179 -6.48 19.79 -16.90
C PHE A 179 -5.30 19.84 -15.92
N SER A 180 -5.16 20.99 -15.25
CA SER A 180 -4.22 21.18 -14.16
C SER A 180 -4.72 20.59 -12.84
N ASP A 181 -3.79 20.33 -11.91
CA ASP A 181 -4.13 19.91 -10.54
C ASP A 181 -5.09 20.88 -9.83
N SER A 182 -4.96 22.19 -10.10
CA SER A 182 -5.87 23.22 -9.57
C SER A 182 -7.27 23.12 -10.17
N GLU A 183 -7.39 22.91 -11.49
CA GLU A 183 -8.69 22.77 -12.13
C GLU A 183 -9.42 21.50 -11.67
N LEU A 184 -8.67 20.40 -11.48
CA LEU A 184 -9.24 19.18 -10.92
C LEU A 184 -9.68 19.37 -9.46
N GLN A 185 -8.90 20.10 -8.66
CA GLN A 185 -9.28 20.42 -7.28
C GLN A 185 -10.58 21.24 -7.25
N ASP A 186 -10.63 22.34 -8.00
CA ASP A 186 -11.82 23.19 -8.11
C ASP A 186 -13.05 22.40 -8.60
N PHE A 187 -12.84 21.40 -9.47
CA PHE A 187 -13.89 20.50 -9.93
C PHE A 187 -14.41 19.58 -8.81
N LEU A 188 -13.53 18.94 -8.06
CA LEU A 188 -13.91 18.06 -6.94
C LEU A 188 -14.64 18.85 -5.82
N GLU A 189 -14.28 20.12 -5.59
CA GLU A 189 -14.90 20.97 -4.57
C GLU A 189 -16.35 21.37 -4.90
N GLN A 190 -16.78 21.19 -6.15
CA GLN A 190 -18.16 21.45 -6.59
C GLN A 190 -19.12 20.28 -6.31
N PHE A 191 -18.61 19.15 -5.83
CA PHE A 191 -19.42 17.98 -5.55
C PHE A 191 -20.19 18.11 -4.24
N THR A 192 -21.38 17.51 -4.23
CA THR A 192 -22.15 17.33 -3.00
C THR A 192 -21.48 16.29 -2.11
N ASN A 193 -21.83 16.29 -0.81
CA ASN A 193 -21.32 15.29 0.14
C ASN A 193 -21.58 13.85 -0.33
N ASP A 194 -22.75 13.59 -0.92
CA ASP A 194 -23.12 12.24 -1.39
C ASP A 194 -22.29 11.81 -2.61
N GLU A 195 -21.92 12.74 -3.49
CA GLU A 195 -21.08 12.47 -4.65
C GLU A 195 -19.64 12.22 -4.23
N PHE A 196 -19.13 13.06 -3.33
CA PHE A 196 -17.78 12.90 -2.80
C PHE A 196 -17.66 11.59 -1.99
N ALA A 197 -18.70 11.23 -1.23
CA ALA A 197 -18.74 9.96 -0.50
C ALA A 197 -18.60 8.74 -1.43
N LYS A 198 -19.17 8.76 -2.65
CA LYS A 198 -18.97 7.67 -3.64
C LYS A 198 -17.49 7.53 -4.05
N LEU A 199 -16.77 8.64 -4.20
CA LEU A 199 -15.34 8.62 -4.51
C LEU A 199 -14.52 8.13 -3.30
N GLN A 200 -14.92 8.51 -2.09
CA GLN A 200 -14.28 8.00 -0.86
C GLN A 200 -14.46 6.49 -0.71
N SER A 201 -15.65 5.95 -1.01
CA SER A 201 -15.92 4.52 -0.96
C SER A 201 -14.96 3.71 -1.82
N PHE A 202 -14.56 4.22 -3.00
CA PHE A 202 -13.56 3.57 -3.84
C PHE A 202 -12.20 3.39 -3.14
N LEU A 203 -11.77 4.36 -2.32
CA LEU A 203 -10.53 4.25 -1.55
C LEU A 203 -10.65 3.28 -0.38
N VAL A 204 -11.81 3.24 0.29
CA VAL A 204 -12.07 2.35 1.44
C VAL A 204 -12.19 0.89 0.98
N GLU A 205 -12.81 0.66 -0.17
CA GLU A 205 -13.01 -0.66 -0.78
C GLU A 205 -11.78 -1.13 -1.57
N ALA A 206 -10.72 -0.32 -1.65
CA ALA A 206 -9.49 -0.72 -2.31
C ALA A 206 -8.90 -2.00 -1.66
N PRO A 207 -8.28 -2.88 -2.47
CA PRO A 207 -7.60 -4.05 -1.93
C PRO A 207 -6.49 -3.65 -0.98
N ARG A 208 -6.37 -4.41 0.12
CA ARG A 208 -5.34 -4.19 1.14
C ARG A 208 -4.84 -5.52 1.70
N LEU A 209 -3.57 -5.58 2.05
CA LEU A 209 -3.03 -6.75 2.74
C LEU A 209 -3.33 -6.67 4.22
N VAL A 210 -3.88 -7.76 4.75
CA VAL A 210 -4.33 -7.88 6.13
C VAL A 210 -3.78 -9.13 6.78
N TYR A 211 -3.43 -9.00 8.07
CA TYR A 211 -3.13 -10.15 8.91
C TYR A 211 -4.01 -10.09 10.16
N PRO A 212 -5.03 -10.97 10.28
CA PRO A 212 -5.84 -11.04 11.47
C PRO A 212 -5.02 -11.65 12.62
N LEU A 213 -5.03 -10.98 13.76
CA LEU A 213 -4.25 -11.35 14.93
C LEU A 213 -5.14 -11.39 16.17
N SER A 214 -5.07 -12.51 16.90
CA SER A 214 -5.67 -12.65 18.22
C SER A 214 -4.60 -13.01 19.24
N PHE A 215 -4.52 -12.28 20.35
CA PHE A 215 -3.57 -12.56 21.42
C PHE A 215 -4.09 -12.16 22.80
N THR A 216 -3.68 -12.89 23.82
CA THR A 216 -3.96 -12.56 25.22
C THR A 216 -2.83 -11.72 25.79
N CYS A 217 -3.17 -10.57 26.38
CA CYS A 217 -2.17 -9.68 26.97
C CYS A 217 -1.45 -10.36 28.14
N LYS A 218 -0.11 -10.35 28.11
CA LYS A 218 0.75 -10.95 29.14
C LYS A 218 0.60 -10.31 30.54
N LYS A 219 0.01 -9.11 30.64
CA LYS A 219 -0.08 -8.33 31.88
C LYS A 219 -1.48 -8.28 32.47
N CYS A 220 -2.51 -8.04 31.65
CA CYS A 220 -3.88 -7.87 32.12
C CYS A 220 -4.83 -8.99 31.68
N GLU A 221 -4.31 -10.02 30.97
CA GLU A 221 -5.07 -11.18 30.47
C GLU A 221 -6.23 -10.84 29.53
N HIS A 222 -6.34 -9.57 29.11
CA HIS A 222 -7.32 -9.15 28.13
C HIS A 222 -7.05 -9.81 26.77
N VAL A 223 -8.08 -10.37 26.15
CA VAL A 223 -8.02 -10.90 24.78
C VAL A 223 -8.11 -9.73 23.81
N ASN A 224 -7.11 -9.61 22.95
CA ASN A 224 -7.03 -8.57 21.93
C ASN A 224 -7.28 -9.22 20.58
N GLU A 225 -8.14 -8.61 19.78
CA GLU A 225 -8.29 -8.91 18.36
C GLU A 225 -7.89 -7.65 17.59
N LYS A 226 -6.94 -7.81 16.66
CA LYS A 226 -6.39 -6.72 15.85
C LYS A 226 -6.18 -7.21 14.42
N GLU A 227 -6.16 -6.27 13.50
CA GLU A 227 -5.77 -6.50 12.12
C GLU A 227 -4.51 -5.67 11.87
N LEU A 228 -3.45 -6.31 11.38
CA LEU A 228 -2.26 -5.60 10.89
C LEU A 228 -2.49 -5.25 9.44
N VAL A 229 -2.24 -3.99 9.09
CA VAL A 229 -2.49 -3.45 7.76
C VAL A 229 -1.26 -2.70 7.26
N GLY A 230 -0.81 -3.11 6.09
CA GLY A 230 0.26 -2.43 5.37
C GLY A 230 1.66 -2.67 5.89
N ILE A 231 2.65 -2.24 5.11
CA ILE A 231 4.06 -2.60 5.31
C ILE A 231 4.59 -2.30 6.72
N GLN A 232 4.29 -1.15 7.30
CA GLN A 232 4.92 -0.73 8.56
C GLN A 232 4.57 -1.68 9.71
N ASP A 233 3.33 -2.16 9.76
CA ASP A 233 2.85 -3.08 10.80
C ASP A 233 3.58 -4.45 10.75
N PHE A 234 4.18 -4.81 9.62
CA PHE A 234 4.93 -6.06 9.46
C PHE A 234 6.41 -5.96 9.88
N PHE A 235 6.92 -4.78 10.23
CA PHE A 235 8.36 -4.55 10.45
C PHE A 235 8.76 -4.23 11.90
N GLY A 236 7.78 -4.06 12.80
CA GLY A 236 7.99 -3.97 14.25
C GLY A 236 7.44 -2.71 14.85
#